data_AF-A0A355V9H4-F1
#
_entry.id   AF-A0A355V9H4-F1
#
_cell.length_a   1.000
_cell.length_b   1.000
_cell.length_c   1.000
_cell.angle_alpha   90.00
_cell.angle_beta   90.00
_cell.angle_gamma   90.00
#
_symmetry.space_group_name_H-M   'P 1'
#
loop_
_entity.id
_entity.type
_entity.pdbx_description
1 polymer ?
#
loop_
_entity_poly.entity_id
_entity_poly.type
_entity_poly.pdbx_seq_one_letter_code
_entity_poly.pdbx_strand_id
1 'polypeptide(L)'
;MVSDIAYKKLLWHSRRGMWELDILLLPFAEKCLPTLGEQDHLLYERLLAEEDQDLFACLVERAVHPDPHLQALVVRIREFAASGVARPH
;
A
#
# COMPACT_ATOMS: atom_id res chain seq x y z
N MET A 1 8.31 12.67 14.57
CA MET A 1 9.14 11.44 14.45
C MET A 1 8.17 10.29 14.54
N VAL A 2 7.90 9.61 13.42
CA VAL A 2 7.04 8.42 13.44
C VAL A 2 7.83 7.30 14.11
N SER A 3 7.33 6.81 15.24
CA SER A 3 8.00 5.77 16.03
C SER A 3 8.15 4.48 15.21
N ASP A 4 9.31 3.82 15.32
CA ASP A 4 9.63 2.52 14.68
C ASP A 4 8.53 1.46 14.86
N ILE A 5 7.78 1.55 15.96
CA ILE A 5 6.64 0.67 16.29
C ILE A 5 5.46 0.88 15.33
N ALA A 6 5.13 2.12 14.97
CA ALA A 6 4.02 2.41 14.07
C ALA A 6 4.32 1.90 12.65
N TYR A 7 5.55 2.10 12.19
CA TYR A 7 6.05 1.56 10.93
C TYR A 7 5.94 0.03 10.90
N LYS A 8 6.45 -0.66 11.93
CA LYS A 8 6.37 -2.13 12.02
C LYS A 8 4.93 -2.64 12.05
N LYS A 9 4.01 -1.91 12.69
CA LYS A 9 2.57 -2.24 12.66
C LYS A 9 2.01 -2.15 11.24
N LEU A 10 2.21 -1.04 10.53
CA LEU A 10 1.73 -0.87 9.16
C LEU A 10 2.32 -1.92 8.21
N LEU A 11 3.60 -2.23 8.38
CA LEU A 11 4.28 -3.26 7.61
C LEU A 11 3.70 -4.65 7.88
N TRP A 12 3.33 -4.94 9.12
CA TRP A 12 2.69 -6.19 9.49
C TRP A 12 1.25 -6.28 8.99
N HIS A 13 0.49 -5.16 9.01
CA HIS A 13 -0.85 -5.06 8.43
C HIS A 13 -0.87 -5.18 6.90
N SER A 14 0.26 -4.91 6.25
CA SER A 14 0.44 -5.12 4.81
C SER A 14 0.58 -6.59 4.46
N ARG A 15 0.92 -7.45 5.44
CA ARG A 15 1.00 -8.89 5.24
C ARG A 15 -0.40 -9.48 5.23
N ARG A 16 -0.85 -9.92 4.06
CA ARG A 16 -2.25 -10.30 3.80
C ARG A 16 -2.32 -11.78 3.46
N GLY A 17 -3.53 -12.36 3.52
CA GLY A 17 -3.76 -13.76 3.13
C GLY A 17 -3.61 -14.03 1.63
N MET A 18 -3.48 -12.97 0.82
CA MET A 18 -3.35 -13.03 -0.64
C MET A 18 -1.95 -12.66 -1.10
N TRP A 19 -1.31 -13.57 -1.83
CA TRP A 19 0.08 -13.43 -2.31
C TRP A 19 0.29 -12.20 -3.21
N GLU A 20 -0.67 -11.91 -4.09
CA GLU A 20 -0.59 -10.77 -5.01
C GLU A 20 -0.58 -9.43 -4.27
N LEU A 21 -1.40 -9.30 -3.21
CA LEU A 21 -1.41 -8.11 -2.36
C LEU A 21 -0.09 -7.99 -1.59
N ASP A 22 0.43 -9.08 -1.05
CA ASP A 22 1.71 -9.12 -0.34
C ASP A 22 2.84 -8.61 -1.24
N ILE A 23 2.91 -9.10 -2.49
CA ILE A 23 3.93 -8.67 -3.47
C ILE A 23 3.86 -7.18 -3.78
N LEU A 24 2.67 -6.58 -3.78
CA LEU A 24 2.49 -5.17 -4.09
C LEU A 24 2.73 -4.29 -2.87
N LEU A 25 2.16 -4.68 -1.72
CA LEU A 25 2.14 -3.88 -0.50
C LEU A 25 3.44 -3.95 0.28
N LEU A 26 4.10 -5.11 0.40
CA LEU A 26 5.35 -5.21 1.18
C LEU A 26 6.47 -4.31 0.64
N PRO A 27 6.88 -4.40 -0.65
CA PRO A 27 8.00 -3.61 -1.13
C PRO A 27 7.66 -2.12 -1.15
N PHE A 28 6.38 -1.77 -1.32
CA PHE A 28 5.92 -0.41 -1.15
C PHE A 28 6.02 0.03 0.32
N ALA A 29 5.54 -0.76 1.27
CA ALA A 29 5.66 -0.48 2.68
C ALA A 29 7.13 -0.32 3.10
N GLU A 30 8.02 -1.20 2.66
CA GLU A 30 9.44 -1.14 3.03
C GLU A 30 10.18 0.09 2.49
N LYS A 31 9.86 0.53 1.27
CA LYS A 31 10.60 1.59 0.57
C LYS A 31 9.89 2.94 0.61
N CYS A 32 8.57 2.96 0.51
CA CYS A 32 7.77 4.18 0.53
C CYS A 32 7.39 4.62 1.95
N LEU A 33 6.95 3.76 2.88
CA LEU A 33 6.60 4.25 4.23
C LEU A 33 7.70 5.10 4.91
N PRO A 34 9.01 4.80 4.87
CA PRO A 34 10.00 5.68 5.50
C PRO A 34 10.18 7.03 4.79
N THR A 35 9.74 7.15 3.54
CA THR A 35 9.81 8.38 2.74
C THR A 35 8.48 9.15 2.68
N LEU A 36 7.39 8.51 3.06
CA LEU A 36 6.06 9.11 3.16
C LEU A 36 5.96 10.01 4.39
N GLY A 37 5.20 11.09 4.27
CA GLY A 37 4.90 11.99 5.39
C GLY A 37 3.79 11.42 6.29
N GLU A 38 3.56 12.09 7.43
CA GLU A 38 2.54 11.67 8.40
C GLU A 38 1.12 11.60 7.80
N GLN A 39 0.81 12.47 6.84
CA GLN A 39 -0.50 12.45 6.17
C GLN A 39 -0.69 11.20 5.30
N ASP A 40 0.32 10.83 4.52
CA ASP A 40 0.28 9.61 3.70
C ASP A 40 0.27 8.36 4.56
N HIS A 41 0.92 8.37 5.73
CA HIS A 41 0.84 7.25 6.68
C HIS A 41 -0.58 7.04 7.19
N LEU A 42 -1.29 8.12 7.52
CA LEU A 42 -2.69 8.06 7.94
C LEU A 42 -3.58 7.55 6.79
N LEU A 43 -3.34 7.99 5.56
CA LEU A 43 -4.06 7.48 4.40
C LEU A 43 -3.78 5.99 4.18
N TYR A 44 -2.53 5.56 4.34
CA TYR A 44 -2.16 4.15 4.20
C TYR A 44 -2.76 3.27 5.30
N GLU A 45 -2.80 3.76 6.54
CA GLU A 45 -3.48 3.08 7.64
C GLU A 45 -4.97 2.93 7.36
N ARG A 46 -5.62 3.98 6.84
CA ARG A 46 -7.03 3.94 6.44
C ARG A 46 -7.28 2.97 5.29
N LEU A 47 -6.40 2.96 4.29
CA LEU A 47 -6.45 1.99 3.19
C LEU A 47 -6.34 0.57 3.74
N LEU A 48 -5.38 0.31 4.64
CA LEU A 48 -5.21 -1.00 5.28
C LEU A 48 -6.35 -1.37 6.22
N ALA A 49 -7.23 -0.44 6.62
CA ALA A 49 -8.43 -0.79 7.37
C ALA A 49 -9.53 -1.39 6.48
N GLU A 50 -9.39 -1.33 5.15
CA GLU A 50 -10.33 -1.88 4.19
C GLU A 50 -10.11 -3.39 3.95
N GLU A 51 -11.14 -4.02 3.39
CA GLU A 51 -11.16 -5.45 3.10
C GLU A 51 -10.18 -5.81 1.98
N ASP A 52 -9.68 -7.05 2.02
CA ASP A 52 -8.71 -7.56 1.04
C ASP A 52 -9.24 -7.46 -0.40
N GLN A 53 -10.55 -7.66 -0.59
CA GLN A 53 -11.20 -7.61 -1.90
C GLN A 53 -11.16 -6.21 -2.51
N ASP A 54 -11.44 -5.16 -1.72
CA ASP A 54 -11.41 -3.77 -2.20
C ASP A 54 -9.99 -3.31 -2.50
N LEU A 55 -9.03 -3.70 -1.65
CA LEU A 55 -7.61 -3.46 -1.90
C LEU A 55 -7.16 -4.12 -3.20
N PHE A 56 -7.58 -5.35 -3.43
CA PHE A 56 -7.28 -6.08 -4.66
C PHE A 56 -7.88 -5.38 -5.88
N ALA A 57 -9.16 -4.98 -5.81
CA ALA A 57 -9.82 -4.26 -6.89
C ALA A 57 -9.10 -2.93 -7.21
N CYS A 58 -8.71 -2.16 -6.19
CA CYS A 58 -8.05 -0.88 -6.38
C CYS A 58 -6.61 -1.02 -6.90
N LEU A 59 -5.83 -1.96 -6.36
CA LEU A 59 -4.41 -2.13 -6.68
C LEU A 59 -4.20 -2.95 -7.96
N VAL A 60 -4.93 -4.06 -8.11
CA VAL A 60 -4.78 -5.03 -9.20
C VAL A 60 -5.74 -4.70 -10.35
N GLU A 61 -7.05 -4.58 -10.06
CA GLU A 61 -8.06 -4.31 -11.08
C GLU A 61 -8.12 -2.83 -11.50
N ARG A 62 -7.31 -1.98 -10.85
CA ARG A 62 -7.21 -0.54 -11.12
C ARG A 62 -8.55 0.20 -10.92
N ALA A 63 -9.38 -0.30 -10.00
CA ALA A 63 -10.61 0.35 -9.61
C ALA A 63 -10.33 1.75 -9.05
N VAL A 64 -11.34 2.61 -9.14
CA VAL A 64 -11.27 3.99 -8.64
C VAL A 64 -11.84 4.01 -7.22
N HIS A 65 -11.02 4.45 -6.27
CA HIS A 65 -11.44 4.69 -4.91
C HIS A 65 -12.34 5.93 -4.82
N PRO A 66 -13.45 5.89 -4.07
CA PRO A 66 -14.32 7.06 -3.89
C PRO A 66 -13.64 8.23 -3.18
N ASP A 67 -12.59 7.96 -2.40
CA ASP A 67 -11.79 8.99 -1.71
C ASP A 67 -10.59 9.40 -2.59
N PRO A 68 -10.48 10.68 -3.00
CA PRO A 68 -9.42 11.12 -3.90
C PRO A 68 -8.01 11.07 -3.26
N HIS A 69 -7.92 11.17 -1.93
CA HIS A 69 -6.63 11.09 -1.23
C HIS A 69 -6.14 9.63 -1.20
N LEU A 70 -7.03 8.69 -0.90
CA LEU A 70 -6.73 7.26 -1.00
C LEU A 70 -6.43 6.86 -2.45
N GLN A 71 -7.19 7.38 -3.41
CA GLN A 71 -6.94 7.13 -4.83
C GLN A 71 -5.54 7.58 -5.26
N ALA A 72 -5.09 8.76 -4.81
CA ALA A 72 -3.74 9.24 -5.11
C ALA A 72 -2.66 8.29 -4.53
N LEU A 73 -2.88 7.78 -3.32
CA LEU A 73 -1.98 6.81 -2.70
C LEU A 73 -1.98 5.46 -3.44
N VAL A 74 -3.16 4.93 -3.80
CA VAL A 74 -3.32 3.70 -4.59
C VAL A 74 -2.59 3.83 -5.93
N VAL A 75 -2.75 4.94 -6.63
CA VAL A 75 -2.04 5.19 -7.89
C VAL A 75 -0.53 5.18 -7.67
N ARG A 76 -0.05 5.84 -6.61
CA ARG A 76 1.38 5.85 -6.27
C ARG A 76 1.94 4.46 -5.96
N ILE A 77 1.18 3.63 -5.24
CA ILE A 77 1.54 2.21 -4.98
C ILE A 77 1.64 1.46 -6.30
N ARG A 78 0.67 1.64 -7.20
CA ARG A 78 0.64 0.98 -8.51
C ARG A 78 1.80 1.42 -9.41
N GLU A 79 2.14 2.69 -9.42
CA GLU A 79 3.29 3.20 -10.19
C GLU A 79 4.61 2.68 -9.64
N PHE A 80 4.74 2.64 -8.31
CA PHE A 80 5.89 2.02 -7.65
C PHE A 80 5.99 0.53 -7.98
N ALA A 81 4.88 -0.20 -7.92
CA ALA A 81 4.82 -1.61 -8.27
C ALA A 81 5.15 -1.84 -9.76
N ALA A 82 4.64 -1.01 -10.66
CA ALA A 82 4.98 -1.09 -12.08
C ALA A 82 6.46 -0.82 -12.35
N SER A 83 7.10 0.01 -11.51
CA SER A 83 8.52 0.33 -11.60
C SER A 83 9.43 -0.72 -10.92
N GLY A 84 8.96 -1.36 -9.85
CA GLY A 84 9.73 -2.30 -9.01
C GLY A 84 9.47 -3.78 -9.31
N VAL A 85 8.26 -4.14 -9.75
CA VAL A 85 7.88 -5.48 -10.23
C VAL A 85 8.29 -5.59 -11.70
N ALA A 86 9.57 -5.37 -11.98
CA ALA A 86 10.19 -5.90 -13.18
C ALA A 86 10.27 -7.43 -13.01
N ARG A 87 9.13 -8.09 -13.27
CA ARG A 87 8.91 -9.52 -13.56
C ARG A 87 9.94 -10.50 -12.96
N PRO A 88 9.61 -11.27 -11.90
CA PRO A 88 10.28 -12.55 -11.71
C PRO A 88 9.84 -13.47 -12.87
N HIS A 89 10.85 -14.03 -13.53
CA HIS A 89 10.72 -14.85 -14.74
C HIS A 89 10.19 -16.26 -14.45
#